data_AF-A0A1Y5RJM4-F1
#
_entry.id   AF-A0A1Y5RJM4-F1
#
_cell.length_a   1.000
_cell.length_b   1.000
_cell.length_c   1.000
_cell.angle_alpha   90.00
_cell.angle_beta   90.00
_cell.angle_gamma   90.00
#
_symmetry.space_group_name_H-M   'P 1'
#
loop_
_entity.id
_entity.type
_entity.pdbx_description
1 polymer ?
#
loop_
_entity_poly.entity_id
_entity_poly.type
_entity_poly.pdbx_seq_one_letter_code
_entity_poly.pdbx_strand_id
1 'polypeptide(L)'
;MKSVILIPARYASTRYPGKPLAELRGATGESKSLIRRSWECACGVAGADAVYVVTDDERIAQAAEGFGAQVLMTSSACRNGTERCAEAVALLPETPEIVVNLQGDAPLTPPWFVEALIASMTADPGADCATPVLRSTGAHLRRLKEDRKADRVGGTTAVFGRDNAALYFSKEVLPFTPGDYPDEAQTPVFHHVGVYAYTPAALAAYAALAPGKAEELEGLEQLRFLENGMRVRCVEVDARGRDFWELNNPSDIDTIEAIMAREGIA
;
A
#
# COMPACT_ATOMS: atom_id res chain seq x y z
N MET A 1 20.59 5.43 -5.06
CA MET A 1 19.59 6.45 -4.76
C MET A 1 19.15 6.26 -3.33
N LYS A 2 19.02 7.32 -2.53
CA LYS A 2 18.54 7.18 -1.14
C LYS A 2 17.03 6.91 -1.13
N SER A 3 16.60 5.86 -0.44
CA SER A 3 15.19 5.51 -0.33
C SER A 3 14.75 5.38 1.13
N VAL A 4 13.56 5.86 1.45
CA VAL A 4 12.99 5.76 2.80
C VAL A 4 11.60 5.15 2.74
N ILE A 5 11.24 4.37 3.75
CA ILE A 5 9.89 3.89 3.95
C ILE A 5 9.22 4.74 5.03
N LEU A 6 8.08 5.31 4.68
CA LEU A 6 7.18 6.00 5.59
C LEU A 6 5.96 5.10 5.82
N ILE A 7 5.55 4.97 7.08
CA ILE A 7 4.41 4.16 7.51
C ILE A 7 3.34 5.08 8.11
N PRO A 8 2.38 5.57 7.31
CA PRO A 8 1.29 6.42 7.79
C PRO A 8 0.40 5.68 8.77
N ALA A 9 0.19 6.32 9.92
CA ALA A 9 -0.74 5.84 10.93
C ALA A 9 -1.57 7.02 11.45
N ARG A 10 -2.85 6.75 11.74
CA ARG A 10 -3.75 7.70 12.38
C ARG A 10 -4.61 6.98 13.39
N TYR A 11 -4.86 7.62 14.53
CA TYR A 11 -5.75 7.06 15.54
C TYR A 11 -7.22 7.21 15.13
N ALA A 12 -7.54 8.36 14.53
CA ALA A 12 -8.89 8.69 14.10
C ALA A 12 -9.31 7.84 12.88
N SER A 13 -10.34 7.02 13.08
CA SER A 13 -11.00 6.24 12.03
C SER A 13 -12.45 6.03 12.45
N THR A 14 -13.39 6.27 11.54
CA THR A 14 -14.83 6.08 11.80
C THR A 14 -15.19 4.60 11.92
N ARG A 15 -14.49 3.73 11.18
CA ARG A 15 -14.75 2.29 11.13
C ARG A 15 -13.99 1.49 12.20
N TYR A 16 -12.79 1.94 12.56
CA TYR A 16 -11.93 1.23 13.51
C TYR A 16 -11.03 2.21 14.28
N PRO A 17 -11.55 2.92 15.30
CA PRO A 17 -10.76 3.82 16.13
C PRO A 17 -9.58 3.09 16.80
N GLY A 18 -8.40 3.70 16.79
CA GLY A 18 -7.21 3.10 17.42
C GLY A 18 -6.64 1.89 16.68
N LYS A 19 -7.06 1.63 15.43
CA LYS A 19 -6.62 0.49 14.59
C LYS A 19 -5.10 0.26 14.58
N PRO A 20 -4.21 1.27 14.48
CA PRO A 20 -2.77 1.03 14.50
C PRO A 20 -2.27 0.35 15.79
N LEU A 21 -3.00 0.50 16.90
CA LEU A 21 -2.70 -0.10 18.19
C LEU A 21 -3.48 -1.41 18.44
N ALA A 22 -4.24 -1.89 17.46
CA ALA A 22 -4.92 -3.18 17.57
C ALA A 22 -3.89 -4.31 17.64
N GLU A 23 -4.08 -5.24 18.57
CA GLU A 23 -3.17 -6.36 18.79
C GLU A 23 -3.48 -7.49 17.81
N LEU A 24 -2.43 -8.06 17.22
CA LEU A 24 -2.46 -9.23 16.36
C LEU A 24 -1.50 -10.28 16.94
N ARG A 25 -1.96 -11.52 17.05
CA ARG A 25 -1.15 -12.66 17.51
C ARG A 25 -0.40 -13.29 16.34
N GLY A 26 0.92 -13.40 16.46
CA GLY A 26 1.76 -14.01 15.44
C GLY A 26 1.95 -15.51 15.66
N ALA A 27 2.81 -16.12 14.82
CA ALA A 27 3.08 -17.56 14.83
C ALA A 27 3.71 -18.06 16.15
N THR A 28 4.38 -17.18 16.89
CA THR A 28 4.99 -17.49 18.19
C THR A 28 3.99 -17.43 19.35
N GLY A 29 2.77 -16.95 19.10
CA GLY A 29 1.77 -16.65 20.13
C GLY A 29 1.94 -15.28 20.79
N GLU A 30 2.98 -14.51 20.47
CA GLU A 30 3.15 -13.14 20.94
C GLU A 30 2.15 -12.20 20.25
N SER A 31 1.46 -11.38 21.05
CA SER A 31 0.66 -10.27 20.54
C SER A 31 1.55 -9.05 20.32
N LYS A 32 1.43 -8.47 19.13
CA LYS A 32 2.05 -7.19 18.77
C LYS A 32 1.02 -6.32 18.09
N SER A 33 1.10 -5.01 18.36
CA SER A 33 0.26 -4.03 17.69
C SER A 33 0.44 -4.05 16.17
N LEU A 34 -0.62 -3.71 15.44
CA LEU A 34 -0.63 -3.63 13.99
C LEU A 34 0.52 -2.76 13.47
N ILE A 35 0.72 -1.58 14.06
CA ILE A 35 1.78 -0.66 13.65
C ILE A 35 3.18 -1.24 13.86
N ARG A 36 3.40 -2.00 14.94
CA ARG A 36 4.67 -2.71 15.15
C ARG A 36 4.91 -3.75 14.07
N ARG A 37 3.87 -4.51 13.70
CA ARG A 37 3.98 -5.54 12.65
C ARG A 37 4.26 -4.93 11.28
N SER A 38 3.60 -3.83 10.94
CA SER A 38 3.88 -3.08 9.71
C SER A 38 5.28 -2.48 9.69
N TRP A 39 5.78 -2.01 10.84
CA TRP A 39 7.16 -1.54 10.98
C TRP A 39 8.19 -2.67 10.86
N GLU A 40 7.99 -3.82 11.52
CA GLU A 40 8.86 -4.99 11.38
C GLU A 40 8.88 -5.50 9.94
N CYS A 41 7.74 -5.47 9.25
CA CYS A 41 7.63 -5.77 7.82
C CYS A 41 8.46 -4.81 6.96
N ALA A 42 8.34 -3.50 7.20
CA ALA A 42 9.14 -2.49 6.49
C ALA A 42 10.65 -2.64 6.73
N CYS A 43 11.07 -2.94 7.97
CA CYS A 43 12.47 -3.17 8.31
C CYS A 43 13.05 -4.41 7.60
N GLY A 44 12.21 -5.34 7.14
CA GLY A 44 12.61 -6.49 6.35
C GLY A 44 12.86 -6.20 4.86
N VAL A 45 12.59 -4.97 4.38
CA VAL A 45 12.77 -4.58 2.97
C VAL A 45 14.24 -4.27 2.68
N ALA A 46 14.84 -4.99 1.73
CA ALA A 46 16.18 -4.68 1.27
C ALA A 46 16.20 -3.38 0.43
N GLY A 47 17.26 -2.57 0.60
CA GLY A 47 17.48 -1.35 -0.18
C GLY A 47 16.78 -0.10 0.35
N ALA A 48 15.99 -0.19 1.43
CA ALA A 48 15.52 0.96 2.19
C ALA A 48 16.60 1.44 3.17
N ASP A 49 16.94 2.73 3.14
CA ASP A 49 17.97 3.32 4.00
C ASP A 49 17.45 3.67 5.40
N ALA A 50 16.14 3.93 5.52
CA ALA A 50 15.50 4.24 6.79
C ALA A 50 13.99 3.94 6.75
N VAL A 51 13.42 3.68 7.93
CA VAL A 51 11.99 3.42 8.13
C VAL A 51 11.47 4.35 9.23
N TYR A 52 10.36 5.05 8.95
CA TYR A 52 9.72 5.97 9.88
C TYR A 52 8.24 5.65 10.03
N VAL A 53 7.74 5.65 11.27
CA VAL A 53 6.31 5.77 11.53
C VAL A 53 5.93 7.24 11.45
N VAL A 54 4.91 7.57 10.67
CA VAL A 54 4.45 8.95 10.48
C VAL A 54 3.01 9.07 10.97
N THR A 55 2.81 9.89 12.00
CA THR A 55 1.55 9.97 12.74
C THR A 55 1.27 11.40 13.21
N ASP A 56 0.01 11.69 13.53
CA ASP A 56 -0.44 12.90 14.23
C ASP A 56 -0.78 12.63 15.70
N ASP A 57 -0.70 11.37 16.14
CA ASP A 57 -1.17 10.93 17.45
C ASP A 57 -0.02 10.47 18.36
N GLU A 58 0.09 11.13 19.52
CA GLU A 58 1.10 10.86 20.54
C GLU A 58 1.06 9.42 21.09
N ARG A 59 -0.13 8.77 21.13
CA ARG A 59 -0.22 7.39 21.63
C ARG A 59 0.43 6.42 20.66
N ILE A 60 0.26 6.67 19.36
CA ILE A 60 0.91 5.89 18.30
C ILE A 60 2.42 6.16 18.32
N ALA A 61 2.82 7.43 18.46
CA ALA A 61 4.23 7.80 18.56
C ALA A 61 4.94 7.10 19.72
N GLN A 62 4.38 7.19 20.93
CA GLN A 62 4.93 6.55 22.13
C GLN A 62 5.01 5.03 22.00
N ALA A 63 3.97 4.39 21.43
CA ALA A 63 4.00 2.96 21.16
C ALA A 63 5.11 2.60 20.17
N ALA A 64 5.27 3.40 19.10
CA ALA A 64 6.26 3.18 18.06
C ALA A 64 7.71 3.32 18.55
N GLU A 65 7.98 4.38 19.31
CA GLU A 65 9.29 4.57 19.96
C GLU A 65 9.60 3.42 20.93
N GLY A 66 8.58 2.90 21.63
CA GLY A 66 8.72 1.78 22.57
C GLY A 66 9.24 0.48 21.95
N PHE A 67 9.04 0.26 20.64
CA PHE A 67 9.64 -0.86 19.89
C PHE A 67 10.81 -0.46 18.99
N GLY A 68 11.32 0.77 19.12
CA GLY A 68 12.53 1.24 18.45
C GLY A 68 12.31 1.87 17.07
N ALA A 69 11.08 2.17 16.68
CA ALA A 69 10.83 2.91 15.45
C ALA A 69 11.20 4.39 15.59
N GLN A 70 11.73 4.97 14.52
CA GLN A 70 11.82 6.42 14.39
C GLN A 70 10.43 6.97 14.03
N VAL A 71 10.04 8.07 14.67
CA VAL A 71 8.73 8.69 14.49
C VAL A 71 8.88 10.10 13.94
N LEU A 72 8.02 10.47 12.99
CA LEU A 72 7.84 11.83 12.52
C LEU A 72 6.40 12.28 12.80
N MET A 73 6.28 13.34 13.59
CA MET A 73 4.99 13.95 13.92
C MET A 73 4.52 14.85 12.78
N THR A 74 3.33 14.57 12.25
CA THR A 74 2.70 15.27 11.12
C THR A 74 1.39 15.90 11.56
N SER A 75 0.86 16.83 10.77
CA SER A 75 -0.39 17.50 11.04
C SER A 75 -1.58 16.54 10.98
N SER A 76 -2.59 16.83 11.81
CA SER A 76 -3.90 16.18 11.72
C SER A 76 -4.76 16.69 10.55
N ALA A 77 -4.29 17.70 9.82
CA ALA A 77 -4.94 18.23 8.62
C ALA A 77 -4.75 17.34 7.37
N CYS A 78 -3.79 16.41 7.39
CA CYS A 78 -3.57 15.47 6.30
C CYS A 78 -4.83 14.62 6.04
N ARG A 79 -5.38 14.70 4.83
CA ARG A 79 -6.65 14.01 4.48
C ARG A 79 -6.45 12.51 4.33
N ASN A 80 -5.26 12.11 3.89
CA ASN A 80 -4.92 10.72 3.58
C ASN A 80 -3.44 10.39 3.86
N GLY A 81 -3.07 9.13 3.65
CA GLY A 81 -1.71 8.65 3.87
C GLY A 81 -0.69 9.30 2.93
N THR A 82 -1.09 9.59 1.69
CA THR A 82 -0.21 10.21 0.68
C THR A 82 0.17 11.65 1.05
N GLU A 83 -0.78 12.46 1.51
CA GLU A 83 -0.51 13.80 2.05
C GLU A 83 0.38 13.76 3.30
N ARG A 84 0.16 12.75 4.17
CA ARG A 84 1.00 12.56 5.34
C ARG A 84 2.44 12.23 4.97
N CYS A 85 2.65 11.40 3.94
CA CYS A 85 3.98 11.17 3.39
C CYS A 85 4.59 12.46 2.82
N ALA A 86 3.81 13.26 2.10
CA ALA A 86 4.29 14.54 1.54
C ALA A 86 4.75 15.52 2.64
N GLU A 87 3.98 15.65 3.72
CA GLU A 87 4.36 16.47 4.87
C GLU A 87 5.62 15.92 5.57
N ALA A 88 5.67 14.59 5.79
CA ALA A 88 6.78 13.94 6.46
C ALA A 88 8.12 14.08 5.72
N VAL A 89 8.11 14.16 4.39
CA VAL A 89 9.34 14.38 3.61
C VAL A 89 10.05 15.67 4.02
N ALA A 90 9.31 16.72 4.39
CA ALA A 90 9.89 17.99 4.85
C ALA A 90 10.50 17.90 6.26
N LEU A 91 10.18 16.86 7.03
CA LEU A 91 10.66 16.62 8.39
C LEU A 91 11.90 15.71 8.43
N LEU A 92 12.24 15.08 7.30
CA LEU A 92 13.42 14.23 7.20
C LEU A 92 14.71 15.05 7.31
N PRO A 93 15.79 14.48 7.85
CA PRO A 93 17.08 15.16 7.94
C PRO A 93 17.68 15.48 6.56
N GLU A 94 17.30 14.72 5.54
CA GLU A 94 17.70 14.89 4.16
C GLU A 94 16.56 14.40 3.27
N THR A 95 16.30 15.13 2.17
CA THR A 95 15.31 14.71 1.17
C THR A 95 15.80 13.46 0.44
N PRO A 96 15.08 12.32 0.51
CA PRO A 96 15.42 11.10 -0.21
C PRO A 96 15.10 11.26 -1.70
N GLU A 97 15.62 10.38 -2.55
CA GLU A 97 15.23 10.35 -3.96
C GLU A 97 13.96 9.52 -4.18
N ILE A 98 13.71 8.53 -3.31
CA ILE A 98 12.55 7.65 -3.36
C ILE A 98 11.88 7.61 -1.98
N VAL A 99 10.57 7.83 -1.95
CA VAL A 99 9.74 7.72 -0.75
C VAL A 99 8.75 6.58 -0.96
N VAL A 100 8.83 5.54 -0.15
CA VAL A 100 7.84 4.46 -0.14
C VAL A 100 6.77 4.78 0.92
N ASN A 101 5.51 4.74 0.52
CA ASN A 101 4.37 4.71 1.44
C ASN A 101 3.94 3.25 1.62
N LEU A 102 4.33 2.66 2.75
CA LEU A 102 3.84 1.36 3.19
C LEU A 102 2.72 1.59 4.19
N GLN A 103 1.49 1.17 3.86
CA GLN A 103 0.35 1.43 4.73
C GLN A 103 0.54 0.78 6.11
N GLY A 104 0.23 1.53 7.17
CA GLY A 104 0.36 1.05 8.55
C GLY A 104 -0.57 -0.12 8.91
N ASP A 105 -1.51 -0.46 8.03
CA ASP A 105 -2.47 -1.55 8.17
C ASP A 105 -2.22 -2.74 7.24
N ALA A 106 -1.09 -2.76 6.53
CA ALA A 106 -0.72 -3.83 5.59
C ALA A 106 0.47 -4.68 6.11
N PRO A 107 0.35 -5.35 7.28
CA PRO A 107 1.46 -6.04 7.95
C PRO A 107 1.98 -7.25 7.19
N LEU A 108 1.22 -7.73 6.19
CA LEU A 108 1.54 -8.90 5.38
C LEU A 108 2.06 -8.55 3.99
N THR A 109 2.31 -7.27 3.70
CA THR A 109 2.91 -6.85 2.42
C THR A 109 4.24 -7.59 2.22
N PRO A 110 4.42 -8.34 1.12
CA PRO A 110 5.69 -9.01 0.88
C PRO A 110 6.83 -7.99 0.69
N PRO A 111 7.97 -8.11 1.41
CA PRO A 111 9.07 -7.16 1.28
C PRO A 111 9.57 -7.00 -0.16
N TRP A 112 9.60 -8.09 -0.93
CA TRP A 112 10.04 -8.06 -2.33
C TRP A 112 9.12 -7.28 -3.27
N PHE A 113 7.89 -6.95 -2.85
CA PHE A 113 7.06 -6.02 -3.61
C PHE A 113 7.64 -4.61 -3.49
N VAL A 114 8.00 -4.19 -2.28
CA VAL A 114 8.61 -2.88 -2.02
C VAL A 114 9.99 -2.77 -2.66
N GLU A 115 10.79 -3.84 -2.57
CA GLU A 115 12.10 -3.91 -3.24
C GLU A 115 11.96 -3.71 -4.75
N ALA A 116 10.96 -4.34 -5.38
CA ALA A 116 10.68 -4.17 -6.81
C ALA A 116 10.27 -2.73 -7.15
N LEU A 117 9.54 -2.03 -6.29
CA LEU A 117 9.21 -0.61 -6.48
C LEU A 117 10.46 0.26 -6.42
N ILE A 118 11.31 0.08 -5.41
CA ILE A 118 12.57 0.83 -5.26
C ILE A 118 13.47 0.61 -6.48
N ALA A 119 13.63 -0.64 -6.91
CA ALA A 119 14.39 -0.99 -8.11
C ALA A 119 13.79 -0.36 -9.37
N SER A 120 12.47 -0.39 -9.54
CA SER A 120 11.78 0.20 -10.69
C SER A 120 11.93 1.73 -10.74
N MET A 121 11.77 2.42 -9.60
CA MET A 121 11.94 3.87 -9.53
C MET A 121 13.39 4.28 -9.79
N THR A 122 14.36 3.48 -9.33
CA THR A 122 15.78 3.71 -9.61
C THR A 122 16.11 3.57 -11.10
N ALA A 123 15.45 2.62 -11.78
CA ALA A 123 15.69 2.33 -13.20
C ALA A 123 14.94 3.26 -14.17
N ASP A 124 13.85 3.90 -13.75
CA ASP A 124 13.03 4.81 -14.57
C ASP A 124 12.89 6.19 -13.89
N PRO A 125 13.87 7.10 -14.09
CA PRO A 125 13.80 8.46 -13.56
C PRO A 125 12.62 9.29 -14.10
N GLY A 126 11.93 8.81 -15.14
CA GLY A 126 10.76 9.48 -15.72
C GLY A 126 9.44 9.07 -15.07
N ALA A 127 9.43 8.19 -14.07
CA ALA A 127 8.23 7.84 -13.31
C ALA A 127 8.04 8.80 -12.13
N ASP A 128 6.82 9.33 -11.97
CA ASP A 128 6.47 10.18 -10.82
C ASP A 128 6.23 9.32 -9.57
N CYS A 129 5.57 8.18 -9.77
CA CYS A 129 5.38 7.15 -8.76
C CYS A 129 5.23 5.76 -9.38
N ALA A 130 5.32 4.73 -8.55
CA ALA A 130 5.17 3.33 -8.93
C ALA A 130 4.35 2.55 -7.90
N THR A 131 3.62 1.53 -8.37
CA THR A 131 2.82 0.63 -7.52
C THR A 131 2.84 -0.81 -8.04
N PRO A 132 2.75 -1.84 -7.18
CA PRO A 132 2.79 -3.22 -7.63
C PRO A 132 1.45 -3.64 -8.22
N VAL A 133 1.51 -4.51 -9.21
CA VAL A 133 0.35 -5.19 -9.79
C VAL A 133 0.62 -6.69 -9.88
N LEU A 134 -0.41 -7.47 -9.56
CA LEU A 134 -0.38 -8.93 -9.62
C LEU A 134 -1.28 -9.40 -10.75
N ARG A 135 -0.75 -10.26 -11.61
CA ARG A 135 -1.57 -10.90 -12.63
C ARG A 135 -2.52 -11.89 -11.98
N SER A 136 -3.82 -11.70 -12.18
CA SER A 136 -4.84 -12.57 -11.62
C SER A 136 -4.90 -13.93 -12.32
N THR A 137 -5.10 -14.99 -11.54
CA THR A 137 -5.52 -16.30 -12.04
C THR A 137 -7.01 -16.31 -12.36
N GLY A 138 -7.50 -17.35 -13.05
CA GLY A 138 -8.92 -17.52 -13.36
C GLY A 138 -9.77 -17.60 -12.09
N ALA A 139 -9.29 -18.31 -11.07
CA ALA A 139 -9.94 -18.37 -9.76
C ALA A 139 -10.03 -16.99 -9.10
N HIS A 140 -8.94 -16.21 -9.12
CA HIS A 140 -8.95 -14.85 -8.55
C HIS A 140 -9.90 -13.93 -9.31
N LEU A 141 -9.89 -13.97 -10.64
CA LEU A 141 -10.80 -13.18 -11.47
C LEU A 141 -12.27 -13.49 -11.18
N ARG A 142 -12.63 -14.77 -11.02
CA ARG A 142 -14.01 -15.14 -10.66
C ARG A 142 -14.41 -14.57 -9.31
N ARG A 143 -13.54 -14.67 -8.29
CA ARG A 143 -13.79 -14.06 -6.97
C ARG A 143 -14.05 -12.55 -7.09
N LEU A 144 -13.21 -11.82 -7.84
CA LEU A 144 -13.40 -10.38 -8.06
C LEU A 144 -14.76 -10.09 -8.72
N LYS A 145 -15.15 -10.86 -9.74
CA LYS A 145 -16.46 -10.72 -10.40
C LYS A 145 -17.64 -11.05 -9.47
N GLU A 146 -17.51 -12.08 -8.63
CA GLU A 146 -18.53 -12.48 -7.65
C GLU A 146 -18.73 -11.43 -6.57
N ASP A 147 -17.65 -10.85 -6.05
CA ASP A 147 -17.73 -9.74 -5.10
C ASP A 147 -18.44 -8.54 -5.71
N ARG A 148 -18.10 -8.16 -6.95
CA ARG A 148 -18.79 -7.06 -7.65
C ARG A 148 -20.28 -7.34 -7.87
N LYS A 149 -20.66 -8.56 -8.28
CA LYS A 149 -22.07 -8.97 -8.43
C LYS A 149 -22.85 -8.89 -7.11
N ALA A 150 -22.15 -8.95 -5.97
CA ALA A 150 -22.73 -8.86 -4.65
C ALA A 150 -22.52 -7.47 -4.00
N ASP A 151 -22.25 -6.44 -4.81
CA ASP A 151 -22.02 -5.05 -4.40
C ASP A 151 -20.87 -4.85 -3.39
N ARG A 152 -19.93 -5.80 -3.34
CA ARG A 152 -18.69 -5.72 -2.54
C ARG A 152 -17.52 -5.28 -3.41
N VAL A 153 -16.51 -4.69 -2.79
CA VAL A 153 -15.24 -4.38 -3.46
C VAL A 153 -14.24 -5.46 -3.08
N GLY A 154 -14.08 -6.46 -3.95
CA GLY A 154 -13.13 -7.56 -3.74
C GLY A 154 -11.66 -7.19 -4.00
N GLY A 155 -11.41 -6.03 -4.60
CA GLY A 155 -10.09 -5.52 -4.91
C GLY A 155 -10.14 -4.38 -5.92
N THR A 156 -9.00 -3.74 -6.15
CA THR A 156 -8.82 -2.76 -7.22
C THR A 156 -8.11 -3.42 -8.39
N THR A 157 -8.56 -3.15 -9.62
CA THR A 157 -7.86 -3.59 -10.83
C THR A 157 -7.12 -2.45 -11.51
N ALA A 158 -6.05 -2.78 -12.23
CA ALA A 158 -5.23 -1.83 -12.97
C ALA A 158 -5.15 -2.21 -14.45
N VAL A 159 -5.20 -1.21 -15.32
CA VAL A 159 -4.90 -1.34 -16.75
C VAL A 159 -3.74 -0.41 -17.07
N PHE A 160 -2.75 -0.90 -17.81
CA PHE A 160 -1.53 -0.15 -18.12
C PHE A 160 -1.02 -0.44 -19.54
N GLY A 161 -0.24 0.49 -20.07
CA GLY A 161 0.35 0.44 -21.41
C GLY A 161 1.56 -0.49 -21.51
N ARG A 162 2.12 -0.60 -22.72
CA ARG A 162 3.30 -1.43 -23.01
C ARG A 162 4.58 -0.97 -22.32
N ASP A 163 4.61 0.30 -21.90
CA ASP A 163 5.69 0.92 -21.14
C ASP A 163 5.49 0.79 -19.62
N ASN A 164 4.49 0.01 -19.21
CA ASN A 164 4.03 -0.14 -17.83
C ASN A 164 3.51 1.16 -17.19
N ALA A 165 3.17 2.19 -17.97
CA ALA A 165 2.46 3.35 -17.44
C ALA A 165 0.98 3.02 -17.24
N ALA A 166 0.44 3.31 -16.06
CA ALA A 166 -0.96 3.10 -15.76
C ALA A 166 -1.84 3.96 -16.67
N LEU A 167 -2.87 3.32 -17.23
CA LEU A 167 -3.94 3.98 -17.98
C LEU A 167 -5.10 4.30 -17.04
N TYR A 168 -5.47 3.36 -16.15
CA TYR A 168 -6.55 3.55 -15.19
C TYR A 168 -6.52 2.53 -14.05
N PHE A 169 -7.08 2.91 -12.90
CA PHE A 169 -7.37 2.02 -11.76
C PHE A 169 -8.86 2.07 -11.45
N SER A 170 -9.47 0.94 -11.11
CA SER A 170 -10.90 0.90 -10.81
C SER A 170 -11.27 -0.17 -9.79
N LYS A 171 -12.31 0.10 -9.00
CA LYS A 171 -13.01 -0.92 -8.21
C LYS A 171 -13.87 -1.85 -9.05
N GLU A 172 -14.17 -1.48 -10.29
CA GLU A 172 -14.70 -2.42 -11.28
C GLU A 172 -13.61 -3.37 -11.80
N VAL A 173 -14.04 -4.51 -12.35
CA VAL A 173 -13.11 -5.50 -12.93
C VAL A 173 -12.71 -5.06 -14.34
N LEU A 174 -11.49 -4.56 -14.47
CA LEU A 174 -10.88 -4.16 -15.73
C LEU A 174 -9.68 -5.04 -16.11
N PRO A 175 -9.41 -5.22 -17.42
CA PRO A 175 -10.29 -4.88 -18.52
C PRO A 175 -11.52 -5.81 -18.56
N PHE A 176 -12.50 -5.50 -19.41
CA PHE A 176 -13.55 -6.45 -19.74
C PHE A 176 -12.93 -7.76 -20.25
N THR A 177 -13.39 -8.89 -19.70
CA THR A 177 -12.93 -10.22 -20.12
C THR A 177 -14.08 -11.06 -20.67
N PRO A 178 -13.99 -11.55 -21.92
CA PRO A 178 -15.00 -12.43 -22.48
C PRO A 178 -14.85 -13.84 -21.91
N GLY A 179 -15.94 -14.40 -21.39
CA GLY A 179 -16.00 -15.78 -20.89
C GLY A 179 -15.24 -16.02 -19.59
N ASP A 180 -15.11 -17.31 -19.27
CA ASP A 180 -14.45 -17.80 -18.06
C ASP A 180 -13.06 -18.34 -18.38
N TYR A 181 -12.19 -18.28 -17.38
CA TYR A 181 -10.83 -18.80 -17.43
C TYR A 181 -10.73 -20.01 -16.49
N PRO A 182 -9.95 -21.05 -16.86
CA PRO A 182 -9.58 -22.11 -15.93
C PRO A 182 -8.89 -21.54 -14.68
N ASP A 183 -9.07 -22.20 -13.53
CA ASP A 183 -8.68 -21.70 -12.21
C ASP A 183 -7.23 -21.23 -12.13
N GLU A 184 -6.32 -22.04 -12.65
CA GLU A 184 -4.87 -21.79 -12.62
C GLU A 184 -4.37 -20.96 -13.81
N ALA A 185 -5.23 -20.68 -14.79
CA ALA A 185 -4.82 -19.93 -15.97
C ALA A 185 -4.60 -18.45 -15.62
N GLN A 186 -3.51 -17.87 -16.12
CA GLN A 186 -3.31 -16.43 -16.05
C GLN A 186 -4.35 -15.70 -16.90
N THR A 187 -4.83 -14.57 -16.39
CA THR A 187 -5.84 -13.73 -17.04
C THR A 187 -5.22 -12.37 -17.43
N PRO A 188 -5.86 -11.56 -18.29
CA PRO A 188 -5.39 -10.22 -18.60
C PRO A 188 -5.72 -9.19 -17.50
N VAL A 189 -6.32 -9.63 -16.38
CA VAL A 189 -6.70 -8.75 -15.27
C VAL A 189 -5.54 -8.66 -14.29
N PHE A 190 -5.21 -7.44 -13.90
CA PHE A 190 -4.19 -7.17 -12.90
C PHE A 190 -4.83 -6.60 -11.64
N HIS A 191 -4.55 -7.22 -10.51
CA HIS A 191 -4.91 -6.74 -9.19
C HIS A 191 -3.86 -5.73 -8.70
N HIS A 192 -4.32 -4.54 -8.34
CA HIS A 192 -3.48 -3.50 -7.75
C HIS A 192 -3.29 -3.74 -6.26
N VAL A 193 -2.06 -3.54 -5.78
CA VAL A 193 -1.68 -3.62 -4.36
C VAL A 193 -1.43 -2.22 -3.81
N GLY A 194 -2.03 -1.89 -2.66
CA GLY A 194 -2.03 -0.55 -2.06
C GLY A 194 -0.71 -0.06 -1.47
N VAL A 195 0.40 -0.21 -2.19
CA VAL A 195 1.74 0.25 -1.78
C VAL A 195 2.34 1.05 -2.92
N TYR A 196 3.06 2.12 -2.57
CA TYR A 196 3.55 3.07 -3.57
C TYR A 196 4.97 3.53 -3.26
N ALA A 197 5.75 3.75 -4.31
CA ALA A 197 6.98 4.52 -4.26
C ALA A 197 6.79 5.82 -5.05
N TYR A 198 7.30 6.93 -4.53
CA TYR A 198 7.13 8.26 -5.13
C TYR A 198 8.47 8.96 -5.25
N THR A 199 8.57 9.87 -6.21
CA THR A 199 9.54 10.96 -6.10
C THR A 199 9.04 12.00 -5.10
N PRO A 200 9.93 12.71 -4.37
CA PRO A 200 9.52 13.84 -3.52
C PRO A 200 8.74 14.92 -4.28
N ALA A 201 9.11 15.19 -5.54
CA ALA A 201 8.43 16.16 -6.39
C ALA A 201 6.98 15.76 -6.66
N ALA A 202 6.72 14.47 -6.92
CA ALA A 202 5.38 13.97 -7.13
C ALA A 202 4.51 14.07 -5.87
N LEU A 203 5.06 13.75 -4.69
CA LEU A 203 4.36 13.93 -3.41
C LEU A 203 4.02 15.39 -3.12
N ALA A 204 4.98 16.29 -3.33
CA ALA A 204 4.77 17.72 -3.13
C ALA A 204 3.67 18.27 -4.06
N ALA A 205 3.69 17.86 -5.34
CA ALA A 205 2.64 18.21 -6.30
C ALA A 205 1.27 17.65 -5.88
N TYR A 206 1.18 16.37 -5.50
CA TYR A 206 -0.06 15.76 -5.01
C TYR A 206 -0.69 16.51 -3.85
N ALA A 207 0.12 16.94 -2.88
CA ALA A 207 -0.35 17.67 -1.69
C ALA A 207 -0.91 19.06 -2.04
N ALA A 208 -0.42 19.69 -3.11
CA ALA A 208 -0.91 20.99 -3.58
C ALA A 208 -2.18 20.89 -4.44
N LEU A 209 -2.53 19.68 -4.91
CA LEU A 209 -3.69 19.45 -5.77
C LEU A 209 -4.97 19.26 -4.94
N ALA A 210 -6.07 19.74 -5.50
CA ALA A 210 -7.40 19.38 -5.02
C ALA A 210 -7.71 17.91 -5.35
N PRO A 211 -8.59 17.23 -4.58
CA PRO A 211 -9.04 15.90 -4.91
C PRO A 211 -9.64 15.87 -6.32
N GLY A 212 -9.32 14.80 -7.06
CA GLY A 212 -9.81 14.59 -8.42
C GLY A 212 -11.22 14.03 -8.44
N LYS A 213 -11.90 14.16 -9.59
CA LYS A 213 -13.27 13.63 -9.72
C LYS A 213 -13.27 12.10 -9.75
N ALA A 214 -12.31 11.51 -10.47
CA ALA A 214 -12.20 10.06 -10.54
C ALA A 214 -11.74 9.49 -9.19
N GLU A 215 -10.80 10.17 -8.53
CA GLU A 215 -10.41 9.86 -7.14
C GLU A 215 -11.62 9.79 -6.20
N GLU A 216 -12.52 10.78 -6.21
CA GLU A 216 -13.67 10.80 -5.32
C GLU A 216 -14.69 9.70 -5.63
N LEU A 217 -14.96 9.44 -6.91
CA LEU A 217 -15.92 8.41 -7.35
C LEU A 217 -15.43 7.00 -7.04
N GLU A 218 -14.17 6.71 -7.34
CA GLU A 218 -13.56 5.41 -7.10
C GLU A 218 -13.09 5.27 -5.65
N GLY A 219 -12.88 6.36 -4.92
CA GLY A 219 -12.21 6.38 -3.62
C GLY A 219 -10.77 5.86 -3.72
N LEU A 220 -10.03 6.28 -4.75
CA LEU A 220 -8.69 5.81 -5.10
C LEU A 220 -7.74 7.00 -5.28
N GLU A 221 -6.90 7.25 -4.26
CA GLU A 221 -5.96 8.38 -4.19
C GLU A 221 -5.04 8.49 -5.41
N GLN A 222 -4.61 7.34 -5.96
CA GLN A 222 -3.69 7.31 -7.08
C GLN A 222 -4.25 7.91 -8.38
N LEU A 223 -5.58 8.02 -8.49
CA LEU A 223 -6.21 8.65 -9.64
C LEU A 223 -5.94 10.15 -9.71
N ARG A 224 -5.67 10.81 -8.58
CA ARG A 224 -5.27 12.24 -8.58
C ARG A 224 -3.99 12.47 -9.39
N PHE A 225 -3.03 11.54 -9.33
CA PHE A 225 -1.82 11.60 -10.14
C PHE A 225 -2.16 11.50 -11.63
N LEU A 226 -2.97 10.51 -12.02
CA LEU A 226 -3.38 10.29 -13.41
C LEU A 226 -4.20 11.46 -13.97
N GLU A 227 -5.15 11.99 -13.20
CA GLU A 227 -5.98 13.13 -13.59
C GLU A 227 -5.15 14.40 -13.86
N ASN A 228 -3.96 14.50 -13.24
CA ASN A 228 -3.03 15.62 -13.41
C ASN A 228 -1.84 15.27 -14.34
N GLY A 229 -1.95 14.21 -15.13
CA GLY A 229 -0.97 13.84 -16.15
C GLY A 229 0.36 13.31 -15.62
N MET A 230 0.41 12.91 -14.35
CA MET A 230 1.60 12.34 -13.72
C MET A 230 1.72 10.86 -14.08
N ARG A 231 2.95 10.40 -14.30
CA ARG A 231 3.24 9.04 -14.77
C ARG A 231 3.32 8.07 -13.59
N VAL A 232 2.24 7.31 -13.41
CA VAL A 232 2.17 6.20 -12.47
C VAL A 232 2.65 4.92 -13.16
N ARG A 233 3.68 4.26 -12.63
CA ARG A 233 4.24 3.02 -13.17
C ARG A 233 3.66 1.79 -12.47
N CYS A 234 3.13 0.84 -13.23
CA CYS A 234 2.71 -0.47 -12.72
C CYS A 234 3.88 -1.45 -12.75
N VAL A 235 4.26 -2.00 -11.60
CA VAL A 235 5.34 -2.96 -11.47
C VAL A 235 4.74 -4.36 -11.30
N GLU A 236 4.83 -5.20 -12.33
CA GLU A 236 4.35 -6.58 -12.23
C GLU A 236 5.20 -7.36 -11.21
N VAL A 237 4.56 -7.92 -10.20
CA VAL A 237 5.19 -8.71 -9.13
C VAL A 237 4.56 -10.10 -9.05
N ASP A 238 5.27 -11.03 -8.43
CA ASP A 238 4.79 -12.39 -8.15
C ASP A 238 4.64 -12.58 -6.64
N ALA A 239 3.46 -13.01 -6.21
CA ALA A 239 3.15 -13.29 -4.81
C ALA A 239 3.92 -14.50 -4.25
N ARG A 240 4.51 -15.36 -5.10
CA ARG A 240 5.30 -16.53 -4.70
C ARG A 240 4.56 -17.44 -3.71
N GLY A 241 3.25 -17.55 -3.89
CA GLY A 241 2.36 -18.33 -3.01
C GLY A 241 2.03 -17.69 -1.65
N ARG A 242 2.52 -16.48 -1.37
CA ARG A 242 2.21 -15.74 -0.14
C ARG A 242 0.91 -14.95 -0.30
N ASP A 243 -0.04 -15.23 0.59
CA ASP A 243 -1.20 -14.36 0.78
C ASP A 243 -0.79 -13.10 1.53
N PHE A 244 -1.36 -11.96 1.16
CA PHE A 244 -1.22 -10.70 1.88
C PHE A 244 -2.62 -10.11 2.11
N TRP A 245 -2.80 -9.50 3.26
CA TRP A 245 -4.09 -8.98 3.71
C TRP A 245 -3.89 -7.72 4.54
N GLU A 246 -4.80 -6.76 4.37
CA GLU A 246 -4.81 -5.51 5.12
C GLU A 246 -5.85 -5.59 6.24
N LEU A 247 -5.52 -5.04 7.41
CA LEU A 247 -6.48 -4.93 8.50
C LEU A 247 -7.38 -3.71 8.23
N ASN A 248 -8.56 -3.92 7.67
CA ASN A 248 -9.52 -2.85 7.38
C ASN A 248 -10.67 -2.82 8.39
N ASN A 249 -11.06 -3.98 8.89
CA ASN A 249 -12.15 -4.20 9.84
C ASN A 249 -11.70 -5.19 10.93
N PRO A 250 -12.31 -5.19 12.12
CA PRO A 250 -11.99 -6.16 13.17
C PRO A 250 -12.10 -7.63 12.74
N SER A 251 -12.99 -7.95 11.79
CA SER A 251 -13.16 -9.30 11.24
C SER A 251 -11.96 -9.81 10.43
N ASP A 252 -11.04 -8.92 10.02
CA ASP A 252 -9.85 -9.31 9.25
C ASP A 252 -8.76 -9.92 10.13
N ILE A 253 -8.82 -9.73 11.46
CA ILE A 253 -7.82 -10.21 12.42
C ILE A 253 -7.59 -11.71 12.27
N ASP A 254 -8.66 -12.53 12.32
CA ASP A 254 -8.53 -13.99 12.27
C ASP A 254 -7.86 -14.46 10.97
N THR A 255 -8.15 -13.78 9.85
CA THR A 255 -7.54 -14.09 8.56
C THR A 255 -6.04 -13.76 8.57
N ILE A 256 -5.69 -12.58 9.10
CA ILE A 256 -4.30 -12.13 9.22
C ILE A 256 -3.50 -13.05 10.15
N GLU A 257 -4.02 -13.38 11.33
CA GLU A 257 -3.36 -14.29 12.29
C GLU A 257 -3.17 -15.68 11.69
N ALA A 258 -4.15 -16.21 10.95
CA ALA A 258 -4.03 -17.49 10.25
C ALA A 258 -2.91 -17.48 9.19
N ILE A 259 -2.80 -16.39 8.41
CA ILE A 259 -1.71 -16.21 7.45
C ILE A 259 -0.37 -16.11 8.19
N MET A 260 -0.27 -15.30 9.26
CA MET A 260 0.95 -15.17 10.06
C MET A 260 1.42 -16.52 10.60
N ALA A 261 0.50 -17.32 11.15
CA ALA A 261 0.80 -18.67 11.65
C ALA A 261 1.31 -19.60 10.55
N ARG A 262 0.68 -19.59 9.37
CA ARG A 262 1.09 -20.42 8.22
C ARG A 262 2.45 -20.01 7.65
N GLU A 263 2.73 -18.72 7.59
CA GLU A 263 3.97 -18.15 7.05
C GLU A 263 5.12 -18.09 8.09
N GLY A 264 4.85 -18.42 9.36
CA GLY A 264 5.85 -18.36 10.43
C GLY A 264 6.26 -16.94 10.84
N ILE A 265 5.38 -15.95 10.65
CA ILE A 265 5.62 -14.55 11.00
C ILE A 265 5.39 -14.36 12.50
N ALA A 266 6.45 -13.94 13.23
CA ALA A 266 6.45 -13.79 14.70
C ALA A 266 5.56 -12.66 15.23
#